data_AF-X1PH60-F1
#
_entry.id   AF-X1PH60-F1
#
_cell.length_a   1.000
_cell.length_b   1.000
_cell.length_c   1.000
_cell.angle_alpha   90.00
_cell.angle_beta   90.00
_cell.angle_gamma   90.00
#
_symmetry.space_group_name_H-M   'P 1'
#
loop_
_entity.id
_entity.type
_entity.pdbx_description
1 polymer ?
#
loop_
_entity_poly.entity_id
_entity_poly.type
_entity_poly.pdbx_seq_one_letter_code
_entity_poly.pdbx_strand_id
1 'polypeptide(L)' 'DDSWGYGEDPNTLDEFYKRLEDLTDVVLSMKHICGFCYTQLTDIEQEQNGIYNYDRTEKFDMERIRKNFSKPRKIN' A
#
# COMPACT_ATOMS: atom_id res chain seq x y z
N ASP A 1 -6.34 16.49 17.65
CA ASP A 1 -5.31 15.64 17.04
C ASP A 1 -5.80 15.17 15.69
N ASP A 2 -5.71 16.06 14.70
CA ASP A 2 -6.19 15.80 13.35
C ASP A 2 -5.07 15.13 12.57
N SER A 3 -5.12 13.80 12.45
CA SER A 3 -4.32 13.05 11.49
C SER A 3 -4.49 13.68 10.10
N TRP A 4 -3.40 14.09 9.47
CA TRP A 4 -3.45 14.70 8.15
C TRP A 4 -3.36 13.62 7.09
N GLY A 5 -4.41 13.49 6.29
CA GLY A 5 -4.50 12.55 5.19
C GLY A 5 -5.59 12.98 4.19
N TYR A 6 -5.56 12.39 2.99
CA TYR A 6 -6.63 12.57 2.02
C TYR A 6 -7.69 11.49 2.22
N GLY A 7 -8.94 11.92 2.44
CA GLY A 7 -10.08 11.02 2.61
C GLY A 7 -10.18 10.46 4.03
N GLU A 8 -11.04 9.45 4.18
CA GLU A 8 -11.24 8.77 5.45
C GLU A 8 -10.23 7.64 5.63
N ASP A 9 -9.67 7.54 6.83
CA ASP A 9 -8.82 6.43 7.23
C ASP A 9 -9.58 5.10 7.14
N PRO A 10 -8.92 4.00 6.74
CA PRO A 10 -9.54 2.69 6.78
C PRO A 10 -9.86 2.32 8.24
N ASN A 11 -11.11 1.93 8.48
CA ASN A 11 -11.57 1.53 9.82
C ASN A 11 -11.09 0.11 10.20
N THR A 12 -10.69 -0.67 9.20
CA THR A 12 -10.21 -2.05 9.37
C THR A 12 -8.99 -2.33 8.50
N LEU A 13 -8.20 -3.33 8.90
CA LEU A 13 -7.08 -3.80 8.07
C LEU A 13 -7.53 -4.31 6.70
N ASP A 14 -8.71 -4.94 6.62
CA ASP A 14 -9.25 -5.41 5.34
C ASP A 14 -9.63 -4.26 4.40
N GLU A 15 -10.14 -3.15 4.93
CA GLU A 15 -10.34 -1.92 4.14
C GLU A 15 -9.02 -1.36 3.61
N PHE A 16 -7.97 -1.37 4.43
CA PHE A 16 -6.63 -0.97 3.99
C PHE A 16 -6.14 -1.86 2.85
N TYR A 17 -6.19 -3.19 3.00
CA TYR A 17 -5.75 -4.11 1.95
C TYR A 17 -6.56 -3.97 0.67
N LYS A 18 -7.89 -3.80 0.78
CA LYS A 18 -8.77 -3.60 -0.37
C LYS A 18 -8.40 -2.31 -1.12
N ARG A 19 -8.18 -1.21 -0.39
CA ARG A 19 -7.79 0.08 -0.97
C ARG A 19 -6.43 -0.01 -1.65
N LEU A 20 -5.45 -0.66 -1.01
CA LEU A 20 -4.13 -0.90 -1.59
C LEU A 20 -4.24 -1.72 -2.89
N GLU A 21 -5.02 -2.80 -2.88
CA GLU A 21 -5.28 -3.63 -4.05
C GLU A 21 -5.91 -2.83 -5.19
N ASP A 22 -6.98 -2.10 -4.93
CA ASP A 22 -7.68 -1.31 -5.95
C ASP A 22 -6.77 -0.28 -6.60
N LEU A 23 -5.98 0.45 -5.82
CA LEU A 23 -5.04 1.45 -6.33
C LEU A 23 -3.96 0.80 -7.21
N THR A 24 -3.36 -0.30 -6.74
CA THR A 24 -2.33 -1.01 -7.52
C THR A 24 -2.91 -1.60 -8.81
N ASP A 25 -4.13 -2.13 -8.77
CA ASP A 25 -4.81 -2.69 -9.94
C ASP A 25 -5.10 -1.62 -11.00
N VAL A 26 -5.52 -0.42 -10.57
CA VAL A 26 -5.71 0.73 -11.47
C VAL A 26 -4.39 1.08 -12.16
N VAL A 27 -3.30 1.24 -11.41
CA VAL A 27 -1.98 1.57 -11.99
C VAL A 27 -1.51 0.49 -12.95
N LEU A 28 -1.63 -0.79 -12.57
CA LEU A 28 -1.24 -1.93 -13.39
C LEU A 28 -2.13 -2.14 -14.63
N SER A 29 -3.28 -1.48 -14.72
CA SER A 29 -4.14 -1.50 -15.91
C SER A 29 -3.78 -0.42 -16.94
N MET A 30 -3.02 0.61 -16.54
CA MET A 30 -2.71 1.74 -17.41
C MET A 30 -1.65 1.41 -18.45
N LYS A 31 -2.02 1.52 -19.73
CA LYS A 31 -1.13 1.20 -20.87
C LYS A 31 0.20 1.97 -20.86
N HIS A 32 0.17 3.23 -20.42
CA HIS A 32 1.32 4.14 -20.43
C HIS A 32 2.12 4.16 -19.12
N ILE A 33 1.73 3.38 -18.11
CA ILE A 33 2.50 3.24 -16.86
C ILE A 33 3.20 1.87 -16.85
N CYS A 34 4.47 1.87 -16.45
CA CYS A 34 5.31 0.66 -16.36
C CYS A 34 5.27 -0.01 -14.99
N GLY A 35 4.86 0.71 -13.94
CA GLY A 35 4.75 0.21 -12.58
C GLY A 35 4.56 1.33 -11.56
N PHE A 36 4.76 1.00 -10.29
CA PHE A 36 4.73 1.95 -9.18
C PHE A 36 5.88 1.67 -8.21
N CYS A 37 6.22 2.68 -7.41
CA CYS A 37 7.08 2.52 -6.26
C CYS A 37 6.22 2.80 -5.02
N TYR A 38 6.12 1.84 -4.09
CA TYR A 38 5.48 2.09 -2.81
C TYR A 38 6.49 2.77 -1.88
N THR A 39 6.11 3.90 -1.33
CA THR A 39 6.84 4.59 -0.26
C THR A 39 5.92 4.64 0.96
N GLN A 40 6.31 4.14 2.14
CA GLN A 40 7.67 3.85 2.61
C GLN A 40 7.87 2.38 3.02
N LEU A 41 9.13 1.97 3.20
CA LEU A 41 9.44 0.61 3.66
C LEU A 41 9.10 0.43 5.15
N THR A 42 9.57 1.34 5.99
CA THR A 42 9.30 1.35 7.44
C THR A 42 8.58 2.64 7.79
N ASP A 43 7.86 2.63 8.91
CA ASP A 43 7.45 3.88 9.54
C ASP A 43 8.69 4.72 9.87
N ILE A 44 8.53 6.05 9.82
CA ILE A 44 9.52 7.01 10.29
C ILE A 44 8.81 8.03 11.17
N GLU A 45 9.42 8.43 12.30
CA GLU A 45 8.88 9.42 13.25
C GLU A 45 7.34 9.56 13.24
N GLN A 46 6.77 10.65 12.71
CA GLN A 46 5.33 10.88 12.64
C GLN A 46 4.65 10.23 11.40
N GLU A 47 5.42 9.85 10.37
CA GLU A 47 4.93 9.19 9.17
C GLU A 47 4.79 7.67 9.39
N GLN A 48 3.55 7.24 9.64
CA GLN A 48 3.21 5.85 9.97
C GLN A 48 2.69 5.05 8.77
N ASN A 49 3.10 5.39 7.55
CA ASN A 49 2.69 4.76 6.28
C ASN A 49 3.73 3.74 5.74
N GLY A 50 4.62 3.23 6.59
CA GLY A 50 5.51 2.13 6.25
C GLY A 50 4.77 0.80 6.14
N ILE A 51 5.27 -0.12 5.31
CA ILE A 51 4.78 -1.52 5.28
C ILE A 51 5.38 -2.40 6.40
N TYR A 52 6.43 -1.91 7.06
CA TYR A 52 6.99 -2.45 8.30
C TYR A 52 6.92 -1.38 9.40
N ASN A 53 6.99 -1.80 10.65
CA ASN A 53 7.13 -0.88 11.77
C ASN A 53 8.50 -0.21 11.75
N TYR A 54 8.69 0.83 12.58
CA TYR A 54 9.95 1.57 12.71
C TYR A 54 11.18 0.66 12.96
N ASP A 55 11.00 -0.41 13.73
CA ASP A 55 12.04 -1.40 14.07
C ASP A 55 12.19 -2.54 13.04
N ARG A 56 11.54 -2.42 11.87
CA ARG A 56 11.50 -3.40 10.78
C ARG A 56 10.75 -4.69 11.11
N THR A 57 10.02 -4.74 12.22
CA THR A 57 9.08 -5.85 12.45
C THR A 57 7.89 -5.75 11.49
N GLU A 58 7.26 -6.89 11.22
CA GLU A 58 6.10 -6.95 10.33
C GLU A 58 4.95 -6.12 10.90
N LYS A 59 4.41 -5.22 10.07
CA LYS A 59 3.24 -4.39 10.41
C LYS A 59 1.94 -4.95 9.84
N PHE A 60 2.06 -5.62 8.70
CA PHE A 60 0.95 -6.21 7.95
C PHE A 60 1.21 -7.69 7.72
N ASP A 61 0.19 -8.38 7.22
CA ASP A 61 0.35 -9.70 6.59
C ASP A 61 1.19 -9.53 5.33
N MET A 62 2.47 -9.87 5.44
CA MET A 62 3.44 -9.68 4.37
C MET A 62 3.21 -10.62 3.18
N GLU A 63 2.47 -11.71 3.36
CA GLU A 63 2.04 -12.54 2.24
C GLU A 63 1.00 -11.82 1.39
N ARG A 64 0.04 -11.12 2.02
CA ARG A 64 -0.93 -10.28 1.29
C ARG A 64 -0.25 -9.13 0.57
N ILE A 65 0.70 -8.45 1.22
CA ILE A 65 1.48 -7.38 0.59
C ILE A 65 2.29 -7.92 -0.60
N ARG A 66 3.03 -9.03 -0.42
CA ARG A 66 3.80 -9.68 -1.49
C ARG A 66 2.91 -10.05 -2.67
N LYS A 67 1.76 -10.69 -2.41
CA LYS A 67 0.80 -11.09 -3.45
C LYS A 67 0.33 -9.88 -4.25
N ASN A 68 0.06 -8.75 -3.60
CA ASN A 68 -0.39 -7.55 -4.28
C ASN A 68 0.75 -6.89 -5.10
N PHE A 69 1.92 -6.67 -4.51
CA PHE A 69 3.03 -5.98 -5.18
C PHE A 69 3.70 -6.81 -6.28
N SER A 70 3.53 -8.14 -6.26
CA SER A 70 4.06 -9.04 -7.30
C SER A 70 3.09 -9.28 -8.45
N LYS A 71 1.93 -8.60 -8.47
CA LYS A 71 0.95 -8.77 -9.56
C LYS A 71 1.57 -8.36 -10.91
N PRO A 72 1.36 -9.16 -11.97
CA PRO A 72 1.77 -8.76 -13.31
C PRO A 72 0.87 -7.62 -13.81
N ARG A 73 1.38 -6.86 -14.78
CA ARG A 73 0.60 -5.81 -15.45
C ARG A 73 -0.58 -6.43 -16.21
N LYS A 74 -1.77 -5.83 -16.09
CA LYS A 74 -2.98 -6.27 -16.81
C LYS A 74 -3.06 -5.49 -18.13
N ILE A 75 -2.36 -6.00 -19.15
CA ILE A 75 -2.40 -5.40 -20.49
C ILE A 75 -3.56 -6.05 -21.24
N ASN A 76 -4.64 -5.30 -21.42
CA ASN A 76 -5.66 -5.61 -22.43
C ASN A 76 -5.20 -5.17 -23.81
#